data_AF-Q9P0E5-F1
#
_entry.id   AF-Q9P0E5-F1
#
_cell.length_a   1.000
_cell.length_b   1.000
_cell.length_c   1.000
_cell.angle_alpha   90.00
_cell.angle_beta   90.00
_cell.angle_gamma   90.00
#
_symmetry.space_group_name_H-M   'P 1'
#
loop_
_entity.id
_entity.type
_entity.pdbx_description
1 polymer ?
#
loop_
_entity_poly.entity_id
_entity_poly.type
_entity_poly.pdbx_seq_one_letter_code
_entity_poly.pdbx_strand_id
1 'polypeptide(L)'
;TTRSDCPAERGKESHLDTLSRAQLTQLFLASVLECPFYKGPKLLPKYQVKSFLTPCCSLETPVDSQLYRYVKIGLTNLLGARLYFAPKVLTPYCYTIDVEIKLDEEGFVLPSTANEDIHKRIALCIDGPKRFCSNSKHLLGKEAIKQRHLQLLGYQVVQIPYREIGMLKSRRELVEYLQRKLFSQNTVHWLQE
;
A
#
# COMPACT_ATOMS: atom_id res chain seq x y z
N THR A 1 39.94 29.79 14.91
CA THR A 1 39.52 29.21 16.21
C THR A 1 38.02 29.31 16.24
N THR A 2 37.22 28.25 16.16
CA THR A 2 37.35 26.89 16.70
C THR A 2 36.71 25.88 15.75
N ARG A 3 37.48 24.86 15.33
CA ARG A 3 36.96 23.60 14.80
C ARG A 3 36.21 22.90 15.93
N SER A 4 34.98 22.47 15.70
CA SER A 4 34.32 21.48 16.54
C SER A 4 34.65 20.11 15.96
N ASP A 5 35.68 19.48 16.52
CA ASP A 5 36.07 18.11 16.21
C ASP A 5 35.01 17.13 16.75
N CYS A 6 34.50 16.25 15.87
CA CYS A 6 33.73 15.09 16.29
C CYS A 6 34.70 14.02 16.83
N PRO A 7 34.41 13.34 17.96
CA PRO A 7 35.31 12.31 18.48
C PRO A 7 35.29 11.07 17.58
N ALA A 8 36.49 10.56 17.28
CA ALA A 8 36.68 9.25 16.70
C ALA A 8 36.47 8.17 17.77
N GLU A 9 35.45 7.33 17.59
CA GLU A 9 35.22 6.13 18.39
C GLU A 9 35.36 4.87 17.53
N ARG A 10 35.91 3.84 18.17
CA ARG A 10 36.51 2.62 17.63
C ARG A 10 35.47 1.59 17.16
N GLY A 11 35.85 0.79 16.16
CA GLY A 11 35.16 -0.44 15.75
C GLY A 11 34.23 -0.27 14.55
N LYS A 12 34.78 -0.20 13.32
CA LYS A 12 34.00 -0.21 12.08
C LYS A 12 33.40 -1.60 11.82
N GLU A 13 32.28 -1.93 12.46
CA GLU A 13 31.27 -2.69 11.73
C GLU A 13 30.76 -1.77 10.63
N SER A 14 30.87 -2.18 9.37
CA SER A 14 30.32 -1.44 8.23
C SER A 14 28.79 -1.45 8.32
N HIS A 15 28.22 -0.57 9.14
CA HIS A 15 26.79 -0.48 9.35
C HIS A 15 26.15 0.03 8.06
N LEU A 16 25.53 -0.88 7.30
CA LEU A 16 24.77 -0.54 6.10
C LEU A 16 23.74 0.53 6.45
N ASP A 17 23.68 1.60 5.66
CA ASP A 17 22.72 2.67 5.88
C ASP A 17 21.28 2.18 5.63
N THR A 18 20.31 2.93 6.14
CA THR A 18 18.89 2.56 6.10
C THR A 18 18.34 2.41 4.67
N LEU A 19 18.82 3.22 3.71
CA LEU A 19 18.38 3.11 2.32
C LEU A 19 18.91 1.81 1.71
N SER A 20 20.19 1.50 1.89
CA SER A 20 20.78 0.25 1.42
C SER A 20 20.04 -0.96 2.00
N ARG A 21 19.72 -0.94 3.30
CA ARG A 21 18.92 -1.99 3.94
C ARG A 21 17.51 -2.10 3.35
N ALA A 22 16.84 -0.97 3.09
CA ALA A 22 15.52 -0.98 2.47
C ALA A 22 15.57 -1.56 1.04
N GLN A 23 16.57 -1.18 0.25
CA GLN A 23 16.76 -1.69 -1.11
C GLN A 23 17.05 -3.18 -1.12
N LEU A 24 17.93 -3.66 -0.23
CA LEU A 24 18.19 -5.09 -0.05
C LEU A 24 16.93 -5.84 0.39
N THR A 25 16.14 -5.27 1.29
CA THR A 25 14.87 -5.87 1.75
C THR A 25 13.88 -5.95 0.59
N GLN A 26 13.74 -4.91 -0.23
CA GLN A 26 12.84 -4.92 -1.38
C GLN A 26 13.31 -5.89 -2.46
N LEU A 27 14.62 -5.97 -2.72
CA LEU A 27 15.19 -6.94 -3.65
C LEU A 27 14.94 -8.38 -3.21
N PHE A 28 15.17 -8.67 -1.92
CA PHE A 28 14.86 -9.98 -1.34
C PHE A 28 13.36 -10.29 -1.40
N LEU A 29 12.50 -9.32 -1.10
CA LEU A 29 11.05 -9.49 -1.20
C LEU A 29 10.62 -9.78 -2.64
N ALA A 30 11.18 -9.07 -3.62
CA ALA A 30 10.93 -9.32 -5.04
C ALA A 30 11.38 -10.73 -5.45
N SER A 31 12.56 -11.19 -5.00
CA SER A 31 13.01 -12.55 -5.33
C SER A 31 12.13 -13.62 -4.70
N VAL A 32 11.59 -13.40 -3.50
CA VAL A 32 10.68 -14.34 -2.83
C VAL A 32 9.30 -14.35 -3.47
N LEU A 33 8.75 -13.19 -3.83
CA LEU A 33 7.38 -13.08 -4.34
C LEU A 33 7.27 -13.37 -5.84
N GLU A 34 8.26 -12.94 -6.63
CA GLU A 34 8.16 -12.93 -8.10
C GLU A 34 8.91 -14.08 -8.77
N CYS A 35 9.82 -14.72 -8.06
CA CYS A 35 10.64 -15.80 -8.60
C CYS A 35 10.40 -17.09 -7.80
N PRO A 36 9.33 -17.86 -8.08
CA PRO A 36 9.00 -19.09 -7.35
C PRO A 36 10.13 -20.14 -7.35
N PHE A 37 11.03 -20.07 -8.34
CA PHE A 37 12.17 -20.97 -8.52
C PHE A 37 13.46 -20.49 -7.83
N TYR A 38 13.46 -19.31 -7.18
CA TYR A 38 14.64 -18.79 -6.51
C TYR A 38 14.99 -19.63 -5.27
N LYS A 39 16.18 -20.24 -5.27
CA LYS A 39 16.73 -21.06 -4.16
C LYS A 39 17.94 -20.41 -3.47
N GLY A 40 18.18 -19.12 -3.72
CA GLY A 40 19.34 -18.42 -3.19
C GLY A 40 19.25 -18.11 -1.69
N PRO A 41 20.29 -17.50 -1.10
CA PRO A 41 20.35 -17.20 0.32
C PRO A 41 19.26 -16.22 0.74
N LYS A 42 18.70 -16.44 1.94
CA LYS A 42 17.73 -15.51 2.54
C LYS A 42 18.45 -14.32 3.15
N LEU A 43 17.85 -13.13 3.05
CA LEU A 43 18.36 -11.93 3.71
C LEU A 43 18.24 -12.08 5.24
N LEU A 44 19.35 -11.96 5.96
CA LEU A 44 19.34 -12.08 7.42
C LEU A 44 18.47 -10.99 8.07
N PRO A 45 17.69 -11.29 9.13
CA PRO A 45 16.78 -10.32 9.76
C PRO A 45 17.45 -9.01 10.19
N LYS A 46 18.73 -9.05 10.60
CA LYS A 46 19.50 -7.83 10.98
C LYS A 46 19.63 -6.80 9.86
N TYR A 47 19.54 -7.23 8.60
CA TYR A 47 19.60 -6.35 7.43
C TYR A 47 18.22 -5.93 6.93
N GLN A 48 17.15 -6.59 7.37
CA GLN A 48 15.79 -6.27 6.96
C GLN A 48 15.30 -4.97 7.62
N VAL A 49 14.54 -4.17 6.89
CA VAL A 49 13.79 -3.03 7.46
C VAL A 49 12.40 -3.49 7.88
N LYS A 50 11.74 -2.71 8.76
CA LYS A 50 10.35 -2.97 9.16
C LYS A 50 9.31 -2.21 8.33
N SER A 51 9.76 -1.19 7.60
CA SER A 51 8.93 -0.29 6.81
C SER A 51 9.74 0.25 5.64
N PHE A 52 9.11 0.33 4.48
CA PHE A 52 9.64 1.04 3.31
C PHE A 52 9.39 2.54 3.35
N LEU A 53 8.52 3.00 4.24
CA LEU A 53 8.32 4.41 4.54
C LEU A 53 9.23 4.82 5.70
N THR A 54 10.26 5.61 5.40
CA THR A 54 11.26 6.10 6.36
C THR A 54 11.60 7.57 6.09
N PRO A 55 11.83 8.40 7.13
CA PRO A 55 12.00 9.86 6.97
C PRO A 55 13.11 10.28 6.01
N CYS A 56 14.18 9.51 5.91
CA CYS A 56 15.37 9.88 5.14
C CYS A 56 15.34 9.35 3.71
N CYS A 57 14.68 8.21 3.49
CA CYS A 57 14.64 7.46 2.25
C CYS A 57 13.43 6.53 2.28
N SER A 58 12.53 6.66 1.30
CA SER A 58 11.34 5.82 1.21
C SER A 58 11.24 5.12 -0.14
N LEU A 59 11.04 3.80 -0.10
CA LEU A 59 10.73 2.97 -1.27
C LEU A 59 9.23 2.92 -1.57
N GLU A 60 8.46 3.79 -0.94
CA GLU A 60 7.09 4.11 -1.27
C GLU A 60 6.84 5.62 -1.06
N THR A 61 5.82 6.17 -1.70
CA THR A 61 5.44 7.58 -1.53
C THR A 61 4.27 7.68 -0.55
N PRO A 62 4.35 8.51 0.51
CA PRO A 62 3.20 8.78 1.35
C PRO A 62 1.98 9.20 0.54
N VAL A 63 0.80 8.73 0.94
CA VAL A 63 -0.46 9.19 0.34
C VAL A 63 -0.62 10.69 0.54
N ASP A 64 -1.15 11.38 -0.47
CA ASP A 64 -1.50 12.79 -0.34
C ASP A 64 -2.61 12.99 0.70
N SER A 65 -2.37 13.85 1.68
CA SER A 65 -3.27 14.04 2.83
C SER A 65 -4.66 14.55 2.42
N GLN A 66 -4.75 15.41 1.41
CA GLN A 66 -6.03 15.96 0.95
C GLN A 66 -6.81 14.90 0.17
N LEU A 67 -6.13 14.19 -0.72
CA LEU A 67 -6.73 13.09 -1.48
C LEU A 67 -7.23 11.98 -0.54
N TYR A 68 -6.40 11.59 0.44
CA TYR A 68 -6.78 10.63 1.46
C TYR A 68 -8.01 11.09 2.26
N ARG A 69 -8.05 12.35 2.69
CA ARG A 69 -9.21 12.89 3.43
C ARG A 69 -10.49 12.84 2.58
N TYR A 70 -10.38 13.17 1.30
CA TYR A 70 -11.52 13.13 0.39
C TYR A 70 -12.04 11.70 0.20
N VAL A 71 -11.16 10.74 -0.11
CA VAL A 71 -11.52 9.31 -0.24
C VAL A 71 -12.11 8.76 1.06
N LYS A 72 -11.52 9.11 2.22
CA LYS A 72 -12.01 8.66 3.53
C LYS A 72 -13.46 9.09 3.79
N ILE A 73 -13.84 10.31 3.38
CA ILE A 73 -15.23 10.78 3.49
C ILE A 73 -16.14 9.92 2.59
N GLY A 74 -15.73 9.68 1.35
CA GLY A 74 -16.47 8.81 0.43
C GLY A 74 -16.67 7.39 0.96
N LEU A 75 -15.61 6.77 1.49
CA LEU A 75 -15.67 5.44 2.10
C LEU A 75 -16.59 5.40 3.33
N THR A 76 -16.56 6.43 4.17
CA THR A 76 -17.45 6.51 5.35
C THR A 76 -18.91 6.57 4.92
N ASN A 77 -19.22 7.33 3.85
CA ASN A 77 -20.57 7.43 3.32
C ASN A 77 -21.02 6.14 2.62
N LEU A 78 -20.12 5.47 1.92
CA LEU A 78 -20.39 4.22 1.20
C LEU A 78 -20.62 3.04 2.16
N LEU A 79 -19.74 2.89 3.15
CA LEU A 79 -19.75 1.76 4.09
C LEU A 79 -20.56 2.04 5.36
N GLY A 80 -21.14 3.24 5.47
CA GLY A 80 -21.92 3.69 6.64
C GLY A 80 -21.09 4.11 7.86
N ALA A 81 -19.90 3.54 8.07
CA ALA A 81 -19.06 3.88 9.22
C ALA A 81 -17.56 3.72 8.95
N ARG A 82 -16.75 4.42 9.75
CA ARG A 82 -15.28 4.32 9.71
C ARG A 82 -14.73 2.98 10.19
N LEU A 83 -15.52 2.24 10.97
CA LEU A 83 -15.07 0.97 11.55
C LEU A 83 -14.86 -0.13 10.51
N TYR A 84 -15.40 0.01 9.30
CA TYR A 84 -15.33 -0.97 8.21
C TYR A 84 -14.05 -0.91 7.37
N PHE A 85 -13.14 0.03 7.65
CA PHE A 85 -11.88 0.12 6.91
C PHE A 85 -10.73 0.58 7.80
N ALA A 86 -9.56 -0.02 7.63
CA ALA A 86 -8.37 0.31 8.39
C ALA A 86 -7.47 1.27 7.59
N PRO A 87 -7.12 2.44 8.13
CA PRO A 87 -6.24 3.37 7.44
C PRO A 87 -4.76 3.08 7.68
N LYS A 88 -3.92 3.33 6.66
CA LYS A 88 -2.44 3.31 6.77
C LYS A 88 -1.91 2.01 7.42
N VAL A 89 -2.39 0.86 6.97
CA VAL A 89 -2.03 -0.45 7.54
C VAL A 89 -0.61 -0.81 7.12
N LEU A 90 0.30 -0.96 8.09
CA LEU A 90 1.62 -1.50 7.85
C LEU A 90 1.55 -3.03 7.75
N THR A 91 1.93 -3.55 6.59
CA THR A 91 1.99 -5.00 6.36
C THR A 91 3.25 -5.60 7.02
N PRO A 92 3.25 -6.90 7.35
CA PRO A 92 4.46 -7.62 7.74
C PRO A 92 5.57 -7.58 6.67
N TYR A 93 5.23 -7.18 5.43
CA TYR A 93 6.09 -7.13 4.26
C TYR A 93 6.56 -5.70 3.93
N CYS A 94 6.66 -4.86 4.96
CA CYS A 94 7.23 -3.50 4.93
C CYS A 94 6.44 -2.43 4.16
N TYR A 95 5.40 -2.79 3.39
CA TYR A 95 4.55 -1.83 2.69
C TYR A 95 3.47 -1.24 3.59
N THR A 96 3.15 0.03 3.37
CA THR A 96 2.00 0.70 4.00
C THR A 96 0.82 0.72 3.03
N ILE A 97 -0.27 0.03 3.34
CA ILE A 97 -1.52 0.11 2.56
C ILE A 97 -2.26 1.39 2.96
N ASP A 98 -2.72 2.19 1.99
CA ASP A 98 -3.38 3.46 2.30
C ASP A 98 -4.72 3.23 3.02
N VAL A 99 -5.53 2.28 2.55
CA VAL A 99 -6.72 1.76 3.23
C VAL A 99 -6.87 0.24 2.98
N GLU A 100 -7.08 -0.54 4.04
CA GLU A 100 -7.47 -1.96 3.98
C GLU A 100 -8.97 -2.12 4.24
N ILE A 101 -9.65 -2.93 3.42
CA ILE A 101 -11.04 -3.35 3.62
C ILE A 101 -11.06 -4.89 3.64
N LYS A 102 -11.76 -5.48 4.61
CA LYS A 102 -11.90 -6.93 4.77
C LYS A 102 -13.28 -7.35 4.29
N LEU A 103 -13.35 -8.45 3.53
CA LEU A 103 -14.59 -9.05 3.10
C LEU A 103 -14.68 -10.50 3.59
N ASP A 104 -15.91 -10.94 3.88
CA ASP A 104 -16.23 -12.36 4.06
C ASP A 104 -16.36 -13.09 2.70
N GLU A 105 -16.75 -14.36 2.76
CA GLU A 105 -16.88 -15.24 1.60
C GLU A 105 -17.98 -14.77 0.64
N GLU A 106 -19.07 -14.23 1.19
CA GLU A 106 -20.20 -13.66 0.45
C GLU A 106 -19.90 -12.27 -0.12
N GLY A 107 -18.78 -11.66 0.30
CA GLY A 107 -18.32 -10.36 -0.17
C GLY A 107 -18.89 -9.18 0.61
N PHE A 108 -19.51 -9.40 1.77
CA PHE A 108 -19.89 -8.34 2.69
C PHE A 108 -18.67 -7.79 3.43
N VAL A 109 -18.77 -6.51 3.81
CA VAL A 109 -17.67 -5.80 4.45
C VAL A 109 -17.65 -6.09 5.95
N LEU A 110 -16.53 -6.62 6.42
CA LEU A 110 -16.30 -6.90 7.82
C LEU A 110 -15.75 -5.66 8.56
N PRO A 111 -15.97 -5.55 9.89
CA PRO A 111 -15.26 -4.58 10.71
C PRO A 111 -13.74 -4.70 10.54
N SER A 112 -13.04 -3.57 10.50
CA SER A 112 -11.58 -3.51 10.38
C SER A 112 -10.84 -4.28 11.47
N THR A 113 -11.45 -4.45 12.65
CA THR A 113 -10.92 -5.20 13.79
C THR A 113 -11.20 -6.71 13.72
N ALA A 114 -12.01 -7.18 12.76
CA ALA A 114 -12.28 -8.60 12.60
C ALA A 114 -10.98 -9.38 12.32
N ASN A 115 -10.84 -10.55 12.92
CA ASN A 115 -9.69 -11.45 12.72
C ASN A 115 -10.11 -12.84 12.23
N GLU A 116 -11.42 -13.11 12.21
CA GLU A 116 -12.06 -14.35 11.77
C GLU A 116 -12.92 -14.05 10.54
N ASP A 117 -13.26 -15.10 9.77
CA ASP A 117 -14.12 -15.04 8.58
C ASP A 117 -13.64 -14.14 7.44
N ILE A 118 -12.37 -13.72 7.47
CA ILE A 118 -11.78 -12.90 6.40
C ILE A 118 -11.45 -13.79 5.21
N HIS A 119 -12.27 -13.71 4.18
CA HIS A 119 -12.03 -14.41 2.91
C HIS A 119 -11.14 -13.58 1.97
N LYS A 120 -11.36 -12.24 1.93
CA LYS A 120 -10.66 -11.35 1.00
C LYS A 120 -10.19 -10.07 1.67
N ARG A 121 -9.02 -9.57 1.26
CA ARG A 121 -8.49 -8.27 1.69
C ARG A 121 -8.31 -7.36 0.50
N ILE A 122 -9.00 -6.23 0.48
CA ILE A 122 -8.79 -5.18 -0.50
C ILE A 122 -7.72 -4.22 0.01
N ALA A 123 -6.68 -4.00 -0.78
CA ALA A 123 -5.70 -2.95 -0.58
C ALA A 123 -6.00 -1.78 -1.51
N LEU A 124 -6.60 -0.72 -0.95
CA LEU A 124 -6.90 0.50 -1.70
C LEU A 124 -5.64 1.36 -1.81
N CYS A 125 -5.17 1.57 -3.03
CA CYS A 125 -4.02 2.43 -3.33
C CYS A 125 -4.52 3.78 -3.84
N ILE A 126 -4.35 4.83 -3.05
CA ILE A 126 -4.82 6.19 -3.34
C ILE A 126 -3.67 6.98 -3.96
N ASP A 127 -3.64 7.03 -5.29
CA ASP A 127 -2.45 7.47 -6.01
C ASP A 127 -2.53 8.95 -6.39
N GLY A 128 -1.82 9.76 -5.61
CA GLY A 128 -1.60 11.19 -5.85
C GLY A 128 -0.67 11.48 -7.05
N PRO A 129 -0.56 12.74 -7.50
CA PRO A 129 0.28 13.11 -8.64
C PRO A 129 1.74 12.66 -8.51
N LYS A 130 2.30 12.71 -7.29
CA LYS A 130 3.69 12.32 -6.99
C LYS A 130 3.98 10.82 -7.16
N ARG A 131 2.96 9.99 -7.37
CA ARG A 131 3.08 8.55 -7.61
C ARG A 131 3.12 8.17 -9.09
N PHE A 132 2.96 9.14 -9.99
CA PHE A 132 3.00 8.93 -11.44
C PHE A 132 4.24 9.54 -12.09
N CYS A 133 4.63 8.98 -13.22
CA CYS A 133 5.58 9.62 -14.13
C CYS A 133 5.00 10.95 -14.65
N SER A 134 5.86 11.95 -14.84
CA SER A 134 5.47 13.26 -15.36
C SER A 134 4.65 13.14 -16.65
N ASN A 135 3.50 13.81 -16.69
CA ASN A 135 2.59 13.84 -17.84
C ASN A 135 2.12 12.45 -18.33
N SER A 136 2.17 11.42 -17.49
CA SER A 136 1.85 10.05 -17.88
C SER A 136 0.87 9.37 -16.92
N LYS A 137 0.13 8.36 -17.40
CA LYS A 137 -0.72 7.49 -16.57
C LYS A 137 0.05 6.34 -15.92
N HIS A 138 1.35 6.21 -16.19
CA HIS A 138 2.18 5.18 -15.58
C HIS A 138 2.61 5.55 -14.16
N LEU A 139 2.47 4.59 -13.25
CA LEU A 139 3.02 4.70 -11.89
C LEU A 139 4.55 4.72 -11.90
N LEU A 140 5.15 5.36 -10.91
CA LEU A 140 6.57 5.21 -10.63
C LEU A 140 6.87 3.75 -10.27
N GLY A 141 8.06 3.27 -10.63
CA GLY A 141 8.46 1.87 -10.43
C GLY A 141 8.25 1.37 -8.99
N LYS A 142 8.56 2.21 -7.99
CA LYS A 142 8.33 1.88 -6.57
C LYS A 142 6.87 1.61 -6.21
N GLU A 143 5.93 2.34 -6.83
CA GLU A 143 4.50 2.16 -6.59
C GLU A 143 3.95 0.97 -7.37
N ALA A 144 4.44 0.75 -8.59
CA ALA A 144 4.10 -0.42 -9.40
C ALA A 144 4.59 -1.73 -8.75
N ILE A 145 5.81 -1.75 -8.20
CA ILE A 145 6.36 -2.88 -7.43
C ILE A 145 5.49 -3.14 -6.20
N LYS A 146 5.15 -2.10 -5.43
CA LYS A 146 4.27 -2.21 -4.27
C LYS A 146 2.94 -2.86 -4.62
N GLN A 147 2.23 -2.38 -5.65
CA GLN A 147 0.94 -2.95 -6.04
C GLN A 147 1.06 -4.42 -6.47
N ARG A 148 2.09 -4.75 -7.24
CA ARG A 148 2.34 -6.12 -7.68
C ARG A 148 2.69 -7.07 -6.53
N HIS A 149 3.52 -6.62 -5.58
CA HIS A 149 3.82 -7.39 -4.38
C HIS A 149 2.58 -7.60 -3.51
N LEU A 150 1.75 -6.57 -3.32
CA LEU A 150 0.48 -6.71 -2.59
C LEU A 150 -0.44 -7.75 -3.25
N GLN A 151 -0.53 -7.77 -4.58
CA GLN A 151 -1.28 -8.80 -5.31
C GLN A 151 -0.72 -10.21 -5.06
N LEU A 152 0.60 -10.39 -5.15
CA LEU A 152 1.26 -11.67 -4.89
C LEU A 152 1.12 -12.14 -3.42
N LEU A 153 0.93 -11.20 -2.49
CA LEU A 153 0.64 -11.45 -1.09
C LEU A 153 -0.85 -11.77 -0.81
N GLY A 154 -1.69 -11.84 -1.84
CA GLY A 154 -3.11 -12.20 -1.74
C GLY A 154 -4.06 -11.02 -1.54
N TYR A 155 -3.59 -9.77 -1.65
CA TYR A 155 -4.48 -8.62 -1.62
C TYR A 155 -5.14 -8.38 -2.98
N GLN A 156 -6.44 -8.07 -2.97
CA GLN A 156 -7.08 -7.43 -4.12
C GLN A 156 -6.69 -5.96 -4.14
N VAL A 157 -5.76 -5.59 -5.00
CA VAL A 157 -5.34 -4.19 -5.14
C VAL A 157 -6.35 -3.42 -5.98
N VAL A 158 -6.91 -2.36 -5.39
CA VAL A 158 -7.81 -1.42 -6.08
C VAL A 158 -7.13 -0.06 -6.14
N GLN A 159 -6.91 0.44 -7.36
CA GLN A 159 -6.28 1.72 -7.59
C GLN A 159 -7.31 2.86 -7.67
N ILE A 160 -7.01 3.96 -6.99
CA ILE A 160 -7.77 5.21 -7.00
C ILE A 160 -6.86 6.35 -7.49
N PRO A 161 -6.78 6.60 -8.80
CA PRO A 161 -5.93 7.64 -9.37
C PRO A 161 -6.46 9.05 -9.10
N TYR A 162 -5.58 9.99 -8.74
CA TYR A 162 -5.96 11.39 -8.48
C TYR A 162 -6.71 12.06 -9.64
N ARG A 163 -6.42 11.68 -10.89
CA ARG A 163 -7.06 12.24 -12.08
C ARG A 163 -8.54 11.88 -12.13
N GLU A 164 -8.88 10.65 -11.76
CA GLU A 164 -10.26 10.18 -11.73
C GLU A 164 -11.03 10.91 -10.63
N ILE A 165 -10.42 11.07 -9.45
CA ILE A 165 -11.01 11.82 -8.35
C ILE A 165 -11.19 13.30 -8.68
N GLY A 166 -10.21 13.92 -9.34
CA GLY A 166 -10.26 15.34 -9.70
C GLY A 166 -11.40 15.70 -10.66
N MET A 167 -12.03 14.71 -11.31
CA MET A 167 -13.18 14.91 -12.18
C MET A 167 -14.52 14.84 -11.45
N LEU A 168 -14.54 14.37 -10.19
CA LEU A 168 -15.77 14.19 -9.41
C LEU A 168 -16.21 15.52 -8.81
N LYS A 169 -17.47 15.91 -9.04
CA LYS A 169 -18.01 17.22 -8.65
C LYS A 169 -18.82 17.18 -7.36
N SER A 170 -19.23 15.99 -6.92
CA SER A 170 -20.12 15.83 -5.77
C SER A 170 -19.75 14.66 -4.88
N ARG A 171 -20.22 14.69 -3.62
CA ARG A 171 -20.07 13.55 -2.70
C ARG A 171 -20.79 12.30 -3.21
N ARG A 172 -21.90 12.47 -3.92
CA ARG A 172 -22.66 11.36 -4.52
C ARG A 172 -21.83 10.66 -5.60
N GLU A 173 -21.25 11.43 -6.52
CA GLU A 173 -20.35 10.89 -7.56
C GLU A 173 -19.14 10.17 -6.95
N LEU A 174 -18.59 10.67 -5.84
CA LEU A 174 -17.52 9.97 -5.11
C LEU A 174 -17.97 8.61 -4.56
N VAL A 175 -19.15 8.53 -3.97
CA VAL A 175 -19.68 7.26 -3.44
C VAL A 175 -19.93 6.28 -4.57
N GLU A 176 -20.57 6.69 -5.65
CA GLU A 176 -20.82 5.86 -6.84
C GLU A 176 -19.51 5.38 -7.48
N TYR A 177 -18.52 6.27 -7.58
CA TYR A 177 -17.19 5.94 -8.08
C TYR A 177 -16.49 4.88 -7.23
N LEU A 178 -16.48 5.06 -5.89
CA LEU A 178 -15.87 4.12 -4.96
C LEU A 178 -16.58 2.77 -4.95
N GLN A 179 -17.92 2.77 -4.99
CA GLN A 179 -18.73 1.56 -5.08
C GLN A 179 -18.36 0.75 -6.32
N ARG A 180 -18.27 1.41 -7.48
CA ARG A 180 -17.85 0.78 -8.74
C ARG A 180 -16.41 0.25 -8.65
N LYS A 181 -15.48 1.02 -8.09
CA LYS A 181 -14.07 0.59 -7.95
C LYS A 181 -13.89 -0.61 -7.03
N LEU A 182 -14.66 -0.70 -5.95
CA LEU A 182 -14.52 -1.74 -4.93
C LEU A 182 -15.30 -3.02 -5.27
N PHE A 183 -16.52 -2.89 -5.80
CA PHE A 183 -17.48 -3.99 -5.84
C PHE A 183 -17.94 -4.40 -7.25
N SER A 184 -17.51 -3.74 -8.33
CA SER A 184 -17.94 -4.09 -9.69
C SER A 184 -17.48 -5.47 -10.20
N GLN A 185 -16.68 -6.22 -9.44
CA GLN A 185 -16.30 -7.59 -9.78
C GLN A 185 -17.10 -8.65 -9.02
N ASN A 186 -18.04 -8.28 -8.13
CA ASN A 186 -18.89 -9.22 -7.39
C ASN A 186 -20.27 -9.41 -8.05
N THR A 187 -20.40 -9.11 -9.35
CA THR A 187 -21.65 -9.32 -10.11
C THR A 187 -21.41 -10.31 -11.25
N VAL A 188 -21.04 -11.55 -10.91
CA VAL A 188 -21.14 -12.69 -11.83
C VAL A 188 -21.63 -13.94 -11.08
N HIS A 189 -22.83 -13.86 -10.53
CA HIS A 189 -23.85 -14.93 -10.57
C HIS A 189 -25.09 -14.46 -9.81
N TRP A 190 -26.04 -13.85 -10.52
CA TRP A 190 -27.45 -13.90 -10.14
C TRP A 190 -28.27 -14.13 -11.41
N LEU A 191 -28.66 -15.40 -11.58
CA LEU A 191 -29.82 -15.97 -12.25
C LEU A 191 -30.07 -15.61 -13.72
N GLN A 192 -29.60 -16.51 -14.59
CA GLN A 192 -30.40 -16.95 -15.72
C GLN A 192 -30.74 -18.42 -15.49
N GLU A 193 -32.01 -18.72 -15.69
CA GLU A 193 -32.80 -19.92 -15.34
C GLU A 193 -33.41 -19.94 -13.92
#